data_AF-A0A2G4KDB9-F1
#
_entry.id   AF-A0A2G4KDB9-F1
#
_cell.length_a   1.000
_cell.length_b   1.000
_cell.length_c   1.000
_cell.angle_alpha   90.00
_cell.angle_beta   90.00
_cell.angle_gamma   90.00
#
_symmetry.space_group_name_H-M   'P 1'
#
loop_
_entity.id
_entity.type
_entity.pdbx_description
1 polymer ?
#
loop_
_entity_poly.entity_id
_entity_poly.type
_entity_poly.pdbx_seq_one_letter_code
_entity_poly.pdbx_strand_id
1 'polypeptide(L)'
;MAKNPAYLPAHVWTVAGLIDAQERVIWSCRKCGAWAQADLLAIQRAKGPDYSLVDRTSRCRVEGCGGTVGFHYGSPARPLKALRERQAAIQGQKEREEMARAKAAYNEVARRLKFPPLP
;
A
#
# COMPACT_ATOMS: atom_id res chain seq x y z
N MET A 1 18.42 -5.35 14.84
CA MET A 1 18.23 -4.16 13.97
C MET A 1 17.24 -4.52 12.88
N ALA A 2 15.99 -4.07 13.02
CA ALA A 2 14.91 -4.47 12.11
C ALA A 2 15.15 -3.88 10.71
N LYS A 3 15.17 -4.74 9.68
CA LYS A 3 15.13 -4.32 8.28
C LYS A 3 13.80 -3.60 8.07
N ASN A 4 13.86 -2.27 8.09
CA ASN A 4 12.72 -1.38 7.99
C ASN A 4 11.98 -1.71 6.67
N PRO A 5 10.73 -2.21 6.69
CA PRO A 5 9.94 -2.33 5.47
C PRO A 5 9.48 -0.92 5.10
N ALA A 6 10.38 -0.16 4.47
CA ALA A 6 10.11 1.16 3.90
C ALA A 6 9.01 1.02 2.86
N TYR A 7 7.92 1.80 2.91
CA TYR A 7 6.98 1.73 1.78
C TYR A 7 6.44 3.04 1.24
N LEU A 8 6.12 4.05 2.06
CA LEU A 8 5.94 5.43 1.57
C LEU A 8 6.65 6.38 2.54
N PRO A 9 7.56 7.24 2.07
CA PRO A 9 8.13 8.31 2.88
C PRO A 9 7.05 9.19 3.51
N ALA A 10 7.34 9.80 4.67
CA ALA A 10 6.38 10.63 5.40
C ALA A 10 5.80 11.76 4.52
N HIS A 11 6.60 12.33 3.63
CA HIS A 11 6.18 13.40 2.72
C HIS A 11 5.11 12.98 1.70
N VAL A 12 4.92 11.69 1.45
CA VAL A 12 3.93 11.18 0.48
C VAL A 12 2.49 11.20 1.04
N TRP A 13 2.34 11.38 2.34
CA TRP A 13 1.03 11.29 3.00
C TRP A 13 0.13 12.50 2.77
N THR A 14 0.71 13.66 2.44
CA THR A 14 -0.03 14.90 2.20
C THR A 14 0.33 15.48 0.84
N VAL A 15 -0.59 16.25 0.25
CA VAL A 15 -0.32 16.98 -1.00
C VAL A 15 0.77 18.02 -0.78
N ALA A 16 0.79 18.70 0.36
CA ALA A 16 1.88 19.62 0.71
C ALA A 16 3.24 18.91 0.74
N GLY A 17 3.34 17.75 1.41
CA GLY A 17 4.59 17.00 1.45
C GLY A 17 5.05 16.52 0.07
N LEU A 18 4.12 16.15 -0.82
CA LEU A 18 4.43 15.82 -2.21
C LEU A 18 4.97 17.03 -2.98
N ILE A 19 4.41 18.22 -2.74
CA ILE A 19 4.88 19.47 -3.38
C ILE A 19 6.25 19.87 -2.84
N ASP A 20 6.43 19.86 -1.52
CA ASP A 20 7.68 20.24 -0.85
C ASP A 20 8.84 19.34 -1.26
N ALA A 21 8.57 18.03 -1.43
CA ALA A 21 9.53 17.06 -1.92
C ALA A 21 9.68 17.05 -3.46
N GLN A 22 8.98 17.94 -4.17
CA GLN A 22 8.95 18.04 -5.63
C GLN A 22 8.64 16.70 -6.33
N GLU A 23 7.75 15.91 -5.73
CA GLU A 23 7.41 14.58 -6.21
C GLU A 23 6.56 14.64 -7.47
N ARG A 24 6.91 13.80 -8.45
CA ARG A 24 6.12 13.64 -9.66
C ARG A 24 5.00 12.63 -9.40
N VAL A 25 3.77 13.12 -9.26
CA VAL A 25 2.57 12.29 -9.16
C VAL A 25 1.87 12.21 -10.51
N ILE A 26 1.54 11.00 -10.93
CA ILE A 26 0.77 10.74 -12.15
C ILE A 26 -0.53 10.04 -11.79
N TRP A 27 -1.58 10.30 -12.55
CA TRP A 27 -2.80 9.52 -12.50
C TRP A 27 -2.85 8.56 -13.69
N SER A 28 -3.44 7.39 -13.50
CA SER A 28 -3.72 6.45 -14.59
C SER A 28 -5.16 5.94 -14.52
N CYS A 29 -5.84 5.93 -15.67
CA CYS A 29 -7.21 5.44 -15.78
C CYS A 29 -7.22 3.94 -16.08
N ARG A 30 -7.95 3.15 -15.29
CA ARG A 30 -8.08 1.70 -15.55
C ARG A 30 -8.95 1.36 -16.75
N LYS A 31 -9.81 2.29 -17.20
CA LYS A 31 -10.76 2.05 -18.30
C LYS A 31 -10.17 2.42 -19.66
N CYS A 32 -9.73 3.67 -19.84
CA CYS A 32 -9.19 4.14 -21.12
C CYS A 32 -7.66 4.03 -21.21
N GLY A 33 -6.97 3.67 -20.13
CA GLY A 33 -5.52 3.54 -20.13
C GLY A 33 -4.76 4.85 -20.26
N ALA A 34 -5.42 6.02 -20.15
CA ALA A 34 -4.76 7.32 -20.18
C ALA A 34 -3.92 7.57 -18.92
N TRP A 35 -2.77 8.23 -19.08
CA TRP A 35 -1.86 8.64 -18.01
C TRP A 35 -1.53 10.12 -18.18
N ALA A 36 -1.56 10.89 -17.10
CA ALA A 36 -1.00 12.23 -17.10
C ALA A 36 -0.51 12.63 -15.72
N GLN A 37 0.20 13.75 -15.65
CA GLN A 37 0.64 14.32 -14.39
C GLN A 37 -0.55 14.90 -13.61
N ALA A 38 -0.56 14.68 -12.29
CA ALA A 38 -1.53 15.30 -11.41
C ALA A 38 -1.06 16.73 -11.08
N ASP A 39 -1.98 17.69 -11.19
CA ASP A 39 -1.73 19.06 -10.74
C ASP A 39 -1.92 19.14 -9.21
N LEU A 40 -0.82 18.96 -8.48
CA LEU A 40 -0.82 18.98 -7.02
C LEU A 40 -1.22 20.36 -6.45
N LEU A 41 -0.86 21.46 -7.12
CA LEU A 41 -1.23 22.81 -6.68
C LEU A 41 -2.74 23.03 -6.82
N ALA A 42 -3.34 22.58 -7.92
CA ALA A 42 -4.79 22.63 -8.08
C ALA A 42 -5.51 21.76 -7.03
N ILE A 43 -4.97 20.58 -6.72
CA ILE A 43 -5.53 19.71 -5.67
C ILE A 43 -5.43 20.37 -4.30
N GLN A 44 -4.28 20.97 -3.95
CA GLN A 44 -4.09 21.69 -2.70
C GLN A 44 -5.08 22.86 -2.57
N ARG A 45 -5.26 23.65 -3.63
CA ARG A 45 -6.23 24.76 -3.63
C ARG A 45 -7.66 24.28 -3.41
N ALA A 46 -8.02 23.11 -3.94
CA ALA A 46 -9.38 22.58 -3.86
C ALA A 46 -9.67 21.77 -2.58
N LYS A 47 -8.67 21.11 -1.98
CA LYS A 47 -8.86 20.15 -0.88
C LYS A 47 -8.06 20.48 0.39
N GLY A 48 -7.14 21.43 0.31
CA GLY A 48 -6.22 21.78 1.40
C GLY A 48 -4.87 21.05 1.33
N PRO A 49 -3.85 21.56 2.05
CA PRO A 49 -2.48 21.03 2.05
C PRO A 49 -2.35 19.63 2.66
N ASP A 50 -3.16 19.31 3.68
CA ASP A 50 -3.12 18.04 4.41
C ASP A 50 -3.92 16.92 3.72
N TYR A 51 -4.51 17.21 2.56
CA TYR A 51 -5.25 16.20 1.81
C TYR A 51 -4.30 15.07 1.36
N SER A 52 -4.75 13.82 1.45
CA SER A 52 -3.96 12.65 1.06
C SER A 52 -4.46 12.04 -0.25
N LEU A 53 -3.53 11.74 -1.16
CA LEU A 53 -3.81 10.98 -2.39
C LEU A 53 -3.66 9.47 -2.20
N VAL A 54 -3.17 9.02 -1.05
CA VAL A 54 -2.97 7.60 -0.73
C VAL A 54 -4.32 6.89 -0.63
N ASP A 55 -4.45 5.75 -1.32
CA ASP A 55 -5.68 4.95 -1.49
C ASP A 55 -6.86 5.69 -2.11
N ARG A 56 -6.64 6.91 -2.63
CA ARG A 56 -7.69 7.68 -3.27
C ARG A 56 -7.80 7.32 -4.74
N THR A 57 -9.02 7.47 -5.23
CA THR A 57 -9.34 7.41 -6.64
C THR A 57 -10.23 8.60 -7.01
N SER A 58 -10.25 8.95 -8.30
CA SER A 58 -11.10 10.01 -8.83
C SER A 58 -11.75 9.57 -10.14
N ARG A 59 -12.76 10.31 -10.62
CA ARG A 59 -13.34 10.07 -11.95
C ARG A 59 -12.35 10.48 -13.04
N CYS A 60 -12.27 9.68 -14.09
CA CYS A 60 -11.54 10.07 -15.30
C CYS A 60 -12.23 11.30 -15.94
N ARG A 61 -11.44 12.29 -16.33
CA ARG A 61 -11.93 13.52 -16.99
C ARG A 61 -11.72 13.52 -18.50
N VAL A 62 -11.22 12.42 -19.08
CA VAL A 62 -11.16 12.25 -20.53
C VAL A 62 -12.59 12.19 -21.05
N GLU A 63 -12.90 12.99 -22.07
CA GLU A 63 -14.24 13.05 -22.65
C GLU A 63 -14.76 11.66 -23.04
N GLY A 64 -16.00 11.37 -22.66
CA GLY A 64 -16.62 10.04 -22.86
C GLY A 64 -16.13 8.93 -21.92
N CYS A 65 -15.13 9.17 -21.06
CA CYS A 65 -14.62 8.15 -20.14
C CYS A 65 -15.26 8.23 -18.74
N GLY A 66 -16.22 7.34 -18.46
CA GLY A 66 -16.78 7.16 -17.10
C GLY A 66 -15.88 6.37 -16.11
N GLY A 67 -14.60 6.20 -16.43
CA GLY A 67 -13.66 5.38 -15.66
C GLY A 67 -13.20 6.02 -14.35
N THR A 68 -12.33 5.29 -13.66
CA THR A 68 -11.72 5.72 -12.38
C THR A 68 -10.21 5.78 -12.53
N VAL A 69 -9.60 6.85 -12.03
CA VAL A 69 -8.15 7.05 -12.01
C VAL A 69 -7.57 6.74 -10.64
N GLY A 70 -6.40 6.11 -10.63
CA GLY A 70 -5.57 5.92 -9.44
C GLY A 70 -4.28 6.73 -9.54
N PHE A 71 -3.71 7.09 -8.40
CA PHE A 71 -2.50 7.92 -8.34
C PHE A 71 -1.24 7.07 -8.13
N HIS A 72 -0.14 7.50 -8.72
CA HIS A 72 1.17 6.85 -8.66
C HIS A 72 2.26 7.91 -8.49
N TYR A 73 3.40 7.57 -7.90
CA TYR A 73 4.51 8.49 -7.65
C TYR A 73 5.87 7.84 -7.97
N GLY A 74 6.90 8.67 -8.16
CA GLY A 74 8.28 8.24 -8.37
C GLY A 74 8.58 7.65 -9.76
N SER A 75 9.81 7.17 -9.93
CA SER A 75 10.31 6.50 -11.14
C SER A 75 11.13 5.25 -10.74
N PRO A 76 10.69 4.01 -11.05
CA PRO A 76 9.45 3.65 -11.75
C PRO A 76 8.19 4.02 -10.95
N ALA A 77 7.08 4.29 -11.65
CA ALA A 77 5.83 4.75 -11.04
C ALA A 77 5.21 3.69 -10.11
N ARG A 78 5.11 4.02 -8.82
CA ARG A 78 4.53 3.16 -7.78
C ARG A 78 3.15 3.66 -7.38
N PRO A 79 2.16 2.78 -7.18
CA PRO A 79 0.82 3.21 -6.76
C PRO A 79 0.87 3.87 -5.38
N LEU A 80 0.18 5.00 -5.25
CA LEU A 80 -0.13 5.63 -3.95
C LEU A 80 -1.25 4.86 -3.27
N LYS A 81 -0.94 3.67 -2.78
CA LYS A 81 -1.86 2.83 -2.00
C LYS A 81 -1.23 2.50 -0.65
N ALA A 82 -1.95 2.66 0.45
CA ALA A 82 -1.51 2.11 1.71
C ALA A 82 -1.64 0.59 1.60
N LEU A 83 -0.50 -0.09 1.69
CA LEU A 83 -0.40 -1.54 1.57
C LEU A 83 -1.01 -2.31 2.76
N ARG A 84 -2.07 -1.80 3.42
CA ARG A 84 -2.74 -2.45 4.57
C ARG A 84 -3.16 -3.88 4.23
N GLU A 85 -3.64 -4.11 3.01
CA GLU A 85 -4.05 -5.43 2.53
C GLU A 85 -2.86 -6.42 2.39
N ARG A 86 -1.67 -5.95 1.97
CA ARG A 86 -0.47 -6.81 1.92
C ARG A 86 0.16 -7.01 3.28
N GLN A 87 0.08 -6.04 4.19
CA GLN A 87 0.56 -6.20 5.57
C GLN A 87 -0.29 -7.20 6.34
N ALA A 88 -1.62 -7.15 6.22
CA ALA A 88 -2.49 -8.17 6.79
C ALA A 88 -2.19 -9.57 6.23
N ALA A 89 -1.91 -9.66 4.92
CA ALA A 89 -1.52 -10.93 4.31
C ALA A 89 -0.15 -11.45 4.78
N ILE A 90 0.87 -10.59 4.85
CA ILE A 90 2.22 -10.95 5.32
C ILE A 90 2.20 -11.28 6.82
N GLN A 91 1.47 -10.52 7.62
CA GLN A 91 1.31 -10.78 9.05
C GLN A 91 0.57 -12.10 9.28
N GLY A 92 -0.53 -12.32 8.57
CA GLY A 92 -1.25 -13.60 8.62
C GLY A 92 -0.39 -14.79 8.16
N GLN A 93 0.53 -14.60 7.19
CA GLN A 93 1.50 -15.64 6.82
C GLN A 93 2.50 -15.92 7.94
N LYS A 94 3.07 -14.88 8.56
CA LYS A 94 4.01 -15.04 9.68
C LYS A 94 3.37 -15.73 10.87
N GLU A 95 2.14 -15.34 11.24
CA GLU A 95 1.40 -15.96 12.33
C GLU A 95 1.10 -17.43 12.05
N ARG A 96 0.77 -17.79 10.80
CA ARG A 96 0.60 -19.19 10.39
C ARG A 96 1.91 -19.98 10.47
N GLU A 97 3.02 -19.41 10.02
CA GLU A 97 4.34 -20.05 10.10
C GLU A 97 4.81 -20.24 11.54
N GLU A 98 4.60 -19.24 12.39
CA GLU A 98 4.91 -19.29 13.82
C GLU A 98 4.07 -20.35 14.53
N MET A 99 2.76 -20.37 14.26
CA MET A 99 1.86 -21.39 14.80
C MET A 99 2.23 -22.80 14.31
N ALA A 100 2.62 -22.96 13.04
CA ALA A 100 3.10 -24.22 12.51
C ALA A 100 4.41 -24.68 13.18
N ARG A 101 5.35 -23.75 13.43
CA ARG A 101 6.58 -24.04 14.17
C ARG A 101 6.32 -24.43 15.62
N ALA A 102 5.46 -23.69 16.32
CA ALA A 102 5.10 -23.99 17.71
C ALA A 102 4.42 -25.37 17.82
N LYS A 103 3.51 -25.67 16.89
CA LYS A 103 2.87 -26.99 16.79
C LYS A 103 3.88 -28.11 16.52
N ALA A 104 4.82 -27.90 15.61
CA ALA A 104 5.86 -28.88 15.31
C ALA A 104 6.75 -29.16 16.54
N ALA A 105 7.17 -28.11 17.26
CA ALA A 105 7.97 -28.22 18.48
C ALA A 105 7.21 -28.97 19.59
N TYR A 106 5.93 -28.65 19.80
CA TYR A 106 5.09 -29.38 20.74
C TYR A 106 4.97 -30.86 20.36
N ASN A 107 4.66 -31.17 19.10
CA ASN A 107 4.48 -32.54 18.66
C ASN A 107 5.76 -33.38 18.78
N GLU A 108 6.92 -32.77 18.61
CA GLU A 108 8.21 -33.42 18.86
C GLU A 108 8.38 -33.81 20.33
N VAL A 109 8.12 -32.87 21.25
CA VAL A 109 8.19 -33.12 22.70
C VAL A 109 7.13 -34.13 23.13
N ALA A 110 5.91 -34.01 22.63
CA ALA A 110 4.80 -34.93 22.90
C ALA A 110 5.16 -36.36 22.48
N ARG A 111 5.81 -36.54 21.32
CA ARG A 111 6.30 -37.85 20.88
C ARG A 111 7.32 -38.45 21.85
N ARG A 112 8.27 -37.64 22.36
CA ARG A 112 9.27 -38.10 23.35
C ARG A 112 8.62 -38.49 24.67
N LEU A 113 7.58 -37.78 25.07
CA LEU A 113 6.86 -37.98 26.33
C LEU A 113 5.62 -38.87 26.21
N LYS A 114 5.34 -39.45 25.03
CA LYS A 114 4.15 -40.27 24.70
C LYS A 114 2.80 -39.58 24.94
N PHE A 115 2.73 -38.26 24.76
CA PHE A 115 1.49 -37.51 24.73
C PHE A 115 0.86 -37.48 23.32
N PRO A 116 -0.46 -37.33 23.20
CA PRO A 116 -1.12 -37.18 21.91
C PRO A 116 -0.70 -35.86 21.22
N PRO A 117 -0.49 -35.87 19.89
CA PRO A 117 -0.12 -34.67 19.14
C PRO A 117 -1.30 -33.70 19.02
N LEU A 118 -0.99 -32.42 18.80
CA LEU A 118 -2.00 -31.42 18.44
C LEU A 118 -2.48 -31.64 17.00
N PRO A 119 -3.82 -31.54 16.76
CA PRO A 119 -4.44 -31.74 15.46
C PRO A 119 -4.00 -30.70 14.44
#